data_AF-A0A7X8WR80-F1
#
_entry.id   AF-A0A7X8WR80-F1
#
_cell.length_a   1.000
_cell.length_b   1.000
_cell.length_c   1.000
_cell.angle_alpha   90.00
_cell.angle_beta   90.00
_cell.angle_gamma   90.00
#
_symmetry.space_group_name_H-M   'P 1'
#
loop_
_entity.id
_entity.type
_entity.pdbx_description
1 polymer ?
#
loop_
_entity_poly.entity_id
_entity_poly.type
_entity_poly.pdbx_seq_one_letter_code
_entity_poly.pdbx_strand_id
1 'polypeptide(L)'
;EAMTEEAGPSMVMFAADFHKDFSSRTYLLPRKTEPQAIRNFTEDSAAGDGLEPMELEDPGITKRFTGWTSDQVEARYLLSPELMLAISDVADRMGSERIAVSFSGSWMYFAVVLDEDRFSFQLDSENDGGYTVAKAIYEDLVTFLALVEHFNLNTRIWSKA
;
A
#
# COMPACT_ATOMS: atom_id res chain seq x y z
N GLU A 1 28.47 -27.32 2.96
CA GLU A 1 27.22 -26.74 2.45
C GLU A 1 26.87 -25.57 3.33
N ALA A 2 27.01 -24.34 2.83
CA ALA A 2 26.42 -23.19 3.50
C ALA A 2 24.91 -23.26 3.18
N MET A 3 24.08 -23.44 4.20
CA MET A 3 22.66 -23.20 4.08
C MET A 3 22.49 -21.75 3.63
N THR A 4 22.07 -21.54 2.39
CA THR A 4 21.51 -20.28 1.94
C THR A 4 20.25 -20.08 2.79
N GLU A 5 20.38 -19.31 3.87
CA GLU A 5 19.24 -18.87 4.66
C GLU A 5 18.40 -18.02 3.69
N GLU A 6 17.33 -18.60 3.13
CA GLU A 6 16.41 -17.84 2.30
C GLU A 6 15.87 -16.72 3.17
N ALA A 7 16.33 -15.51 2.88
CA ALA A 7 15.94 -14.35 3.64
C ALA A 7 14.42 -14.17 3.51
N GLY A 8 13.78 -13.94 4.65
CA GLY A 8 12.33 -13.97 4.78
C GLY A 8 11.61 -12.81 4.08
N PRO A 9 10.27 -12.75 4.21
CA PRO A 9 9.46 -11.73 3.55
C PRO A 9 9.88 -10.32 3.96
N SER A 10 9.92 -9.42 2.98
CA SER A 10 10.20 -7.99 3.20
C SER A 10 8.92 -7.16 3.15
N MET A 11 8.89 -6.04 3.87
CA MET A 11 7.78 -5.08 3.78
C MET A 11 8.32 -3.74 3.28
N VAL A 12 7.66 -3.20 2.26
CA VAL A 12 7.93 -1.85 1.75
C VAL A 12 6.75 -0.96 2.08
N MET A 13 7.04 0.23 2.61
CA MET A 13 6.03 1.22 2.97
C MET A 13 6.34 2.56 2.30
N PHE A 14 5.34 3.10 1.64
CA PHE A 14 5.32 4.43 1.07
C PHE A 14 4.40 5.32 1.91
N ALA A 15 4.90 6.50 2.31
CA ALA A 15 4.16 7.49 3.07
C ALA A 15 4.15 8.80 2.29
N ALA A 16 2.96 9.37 2.13
CA ALA A 16 2.72 10.56 1.33
C ALA A 16 1.86 11.56 2.08
N ASP A 17 2.19 12.83 1.89
CA ASP A 17 1.41 13.94 2.44
C ASP A 17 0.51 14.54 1.36
N PHE A 18 -0.80 14.40 1.52
CA PHE A 18 -1.78 14.93 0.58
C PHE A 18 -1.90 16.45 0.67
N HIS A 19 -2.31 17.06 -0.44
CA HIS A 19 -2.58 18.51 -0.52
C HIS A 19 -3.89 18.94 0.18
N LYS A 20 -4.60 18.02 0.84
CA LYS A 20 -5.86 18.25 1.56
C LYS A 20 -5.81 17.48 2.88
N ASP A 21 -6.36 18.06 3.93
CA ASP A 21 -6.63 17.36 5.18
C ASP A 21 -7.95 16.58 5.09
N PHE A 22 -7.98 15.46 5.80
CA PHE A 22 -9.09 14.53 5.93
C PHE A 22 -9.53 14.51 7.39
N SER A 23 -10.83 14.63 7.60
CA SER A 23 -11.44 14.41 8.91
C SER A 23 -11.69 12.92 9.16
N SER A 24 -11.86 12.15 8.09
CA SER A 24 -12.08 10.72 8.12
C SER A 24 -10.78 9.94 8.38
N ARG A 25 -10.96 8.75 8.96
CA ARG A 25 -9.99 7.66 8.89
C ARG A 25 -10.53 6.66 7.89
N THR A 26 -9.77 6.35 6.85
CA THR A 26 -10.18 5.43 5.78
C THR A 26 -9.08 4.41 5.52
N TYR A 27 -9.46 3.14 5.38
CA TYR A 27 -8.55 2.02 5.19
C TYR A 27 -9.01 1.13 4.05
N LEU A 28 -8.08 0.69 3.21
CA LEU A 28 -8.25 -0.43 2.29
C LEU A 28 -7.33 -1.56 2.74
N LEU A 29 -7.90 -2.71 3.06
CA LEU A 29 -7.16 -3.84 3.63
C LEU A 29 -7.34 -5.07 2.77
N PRO A 30 -6.35 -5.99 2.72
CA PRO A 30 -6.48 -7.21 1.96
C PRO A 30 -7.70 -8.00 2.43
N ARG A 31 -8.44 -8.59 1.51
CA ARG A 31 -9.50 -9.54 1.88
C ARG A 31 -8.90 -10.71 2.66
N LYS A 32 -9.69 -11.25 3.61
CA LYS A 32 -9.33 -12.31 4.58
C LYS A 32 -8.79 -13.64 4.00
N THR A 33 -8.58 -13.74 2.69
CA THR A 33 -8.02 -14.91 1.99
C THR A 33 -6.50 -15.00 2.02
N GLU A 34 -5.78 -13.92 2.33
CA GLU A 34 -4.32 -13.89 2.43
C GLU A 34 -3.83 -13.70 3.88
N PRO A 35 -2.67 -14.27 4.29
CA PRO A 35 -2.09 -14.02 5.61
C PRO A 35 -1.79 -12.53 5.77
N GLN A 36 -2.62 -11.86 6.57
CA GLN A 36 -2.57 -10.40 6.72
C GLN A 36 -1.22 -9.97 7.32
N ALA A 37 -0.54 -9.07 6.61
CA ALA A 37 0.61 -8.33 7.13
C ALA A 37 0.27 -7.57 8.43
N ILE A 38 -0.98 -7.12 8.55
CA ILE A 38 -1.50 -6.43 9.73
C ILE A 38 -2.29 -7.45 10.56
N ARG A 39 -1.61 -8.14 11.49
CA ARG A 39 -2.17 -9.22 12.33
C ARG A 39 -3.38 -8.84 13.19
N ASN A 40 -3.74 -7.55 13.32
CA ASN A 40 -4.65 -7.05 14.35
C ASN A 40 -5.86 -6.25 13.86
N PHE A 41 -6.08 -6.09 12.54
CA PHE A 41 -7.28 -5.39 12.06
C PHE A 41 -8.44 -6.37 11.88
N THR A 42 -9.29 -6.47 12.91
CA THR A 42 -10.54 -7.24 12.88
C THR A 42 -11.74 -6.30 12.72
N GLU A 43 -12.88 -6.84 12.28
CA GLU A 43 -14.14 -6.09 12.19
C GLU A 43 -14.54 -5.50 13.56
N ASP A 44 -14.32 -6.27 14.63
CA ASP A 44 -14.59 -5.83 16.01
C ASP A 44 -13.66 -4.68 16.44
N SER A 45 -12.37 -4.74 16.07
CA SER A 45 -11.44 -3.64 16.36
C SER A 45 -11.78 -2.39 15.56
N ALA A 46 -12.17 -2.54 14.29
CA ALA A 46 -12.57 -1.45 13.42
C ALA A 46 -13.82 -0.75 13.98
N ALA A 47 -14.83 -1.53 14.40
CA ALA A 47 -16.04 -1.00 15.03
C ALA A 47 -15.74 -0.28 16.36
N GLY A 48 -14.83 -0.83 17.18
CA GLY A 48 -14.37 -0.18 18.42
C GLY A 48 -13.69 1.17 18.18
N ASP A 49 -13.03 1.34 17.03
CA ASP A 49 -12.41 2.59 16.61
C ASP A 49 -13.36 3.55 15.88
N GLY A 50 -14.64 3.19 15.75
CA GLY A 50 -15.66 4.00 15.06
C GLY A 50 -15.55 3.96 13.54
N LEU A 51 -15.04 2.85 12.98
CA LEU A 51 -15.01 2.59 11.56
C LEU A 51 -16.16 1.66 11.17
N GLU A 52 -16.73 1.89 10.01
CA GLU A 52 -17.75 1.05 9.40
C GLU A 52 -17.28 0.52 8.03
N PRO A 53 -17.78 -0.65 7.60
CA PRO A 53 -17.51 -1.16 6.26
C PRO A 53 -17.95 -0.16 5.19
N MET A 54 -17.14 0.00 4.16
CA MET A 54 -17.42 0.86 3.02
C MET A 54 -17.74 0.02 1.78
N GLU A 55 -18.71 0.48 0.99
CA GLU A 55 -19.03 -0.12 -0.30
C GLU A 55 -18.06 0.39 -1.38
N LEU A 56 -17.36 -0.54 -2.04
CA LEU A 56 -16.41 -0.26 -3.11
C LEU A 56 -17.08 -0.54 -4.46
N GLU A 57 -17.14 0.46 -5.32
CA GLU A 57 -17.84 0.38 -6.61
C GLU A 57 -17.00 -0.28 -7.72
N ASP A 58 -15.67 -0.29 -7.58
CA ASP A 58 -14.77 -0.86 -8.58
C ASP A 58 -14.56 -2.38 -8.37
N PRO A 59 -14.94 -3.24 -9.35
CA PRO A 59 -14.80 -4.69 -9.21
C PRO A 59 -13.35 -5.19 -9.09
N GLY A 60 -12.37 -4.44 -9.61
CA GLY A 60 -10.95 -4.77 -9.49
C GLY A 60 -10.44 -4.57 -8.07
N ILE A 61 -10.87 -3.49 -7.42
CA ILE A 61 -10.60 -3.21 -6.01
C ILE A 61 -11.38 -4.15 -5.09
N THR A 62 -12.68 -4.35 -5.30
CA THR A 62 -13.53 -5.17 -4.40
C THR A 62 -13.12 -6.65 -4.38
N LYS A 63 -12.38 -7.11 -5.40
CA LYS A 63 -11.75 -8.44 -5.40
C LYS A 63 -10.57 -8.54 -4.44
N ARG A 64 -9.81 -7.47 -4.28
CA ARG A 64 -8.54 -7.43 -3.53
C ARG A 64 -8.71 -6.90 -2.11
N PHE A 65 -9.57 -5.90 -1.95
CA PHE A 65 -9.68 -5.11 -0.72
C PHE A 65 -11.06 -5.17 -0.06
N THR A 66 -11.06 -4.99 1.25
CA THR A 66 -12.22 -4.54 2.02
C THR A 66 -11.95 -3.12 2.50
N GLY A 67 -12.93 -2.22 2.32
CA GLY A 67 -12.85 -0.83 2.74
C GLY A 67 -13.48 -0.59 4.10
N TRP A 68 -12.87 0.27 4.90
CA TRP A 68 -13.36 0.72 6.20
C TRP A 68 -13.21 2.23 6.32
N THR A 69 -14.20 2.92 6.89
CA THR A 69 -14.13 4.37 7.05
C THR A 69 -14.90 4.87 8.26
N SER A 70 -14.51 6.02 8.81
CA SER A 70 -15.32 6.76 9.80
C SER A 70 -16.28 7.77 9.14
N ASP A 71 -16.16 8.01 7.83
CA ASP A 71 -17.06 8.87 7.05
C ASP A 71 -17.14 8.34 5.60
N GLN A 72 -18.33 7.90 5.19
CA GLN A 72 -18.59 7.33 3.86
C GLN A 72 -18.58 8.38 2.75
N VAL A 73 -18.92 9.62 3.07
CA VAL A 73 -18.99 10.70 2.09
C VAL A 73 -17.57 11.14 1.77
N GLU A 74 -16.76 11.42 2.79
CA GLU A 74 -15.37 11.83 2.58
C GLU A 74 -14.55 10.71 1.91
N ALA A 75 -14.73 9.45 2.32
CA ALA A 75 -14.00 8.34 1.73
C ALA A 75 -14.25 8.15 0.22
N ARG A 76 -15.46 8.39 -0.28
CA ARG A 76 -15.76 8.33 -1.73
C ARG A 76 -15.02 9.41 -2.54
N TYR A 77 -14.76 10.57 -1.93
CA TYR A 77 -13.95 11.61 -2.56
C TYR A 77 -12.45 11.30 -2.51
N LEU A 78 -11.99 10.62 -1.44
CA LEU A 78 -10.62 10.15 -1.35
C LEU A 78 -10.35 9.07 -2.38
N LEU A 79 -11.18 8.04 -2.39
CA LEU A 79 -11.06 6.85 -3.24
C LEU A 79 -11.75 7.07 -4.59
N SER A 80 -11.25 8.07 -5.33
CA SER A 80 -11.69 8.28 -6.70
C SER A 80 -11.43 7.02 -7.56
N PRO A 81 -12.17 6.83 -8.66
CA PRO A 81 -11.92 5.70 -9.57
C PRO A 81 -10.46 5.64 -10.06
N GLU A 82 -9.86 6.78 -10.38
CA GLU A 82 -8.46 6.87 -10.81
C GLU A 82 -7.50 6.39 -9.71
N LEU A 83 -7.78 6.75 -8.46
CA LEU A 83 -6.99 6.29 -7.33
C LEU A 83 -7.11 4.78 -7.14
N MET A 84 -8.33 4.26 -7.15
CA MET A 84 -8.59 2.83 -7.04
C MET A 84 -7.85 2.02 -8.12
N LEU A 85 -7.80 2.55 -9.36
CA LEU A 85 -7.02 1.95 -10.43
C LEU A 85 -5.52 2.03 -10.18
N ALA A 86 -4.99 3.16 -9.70
CA ALA A 86 -3.56 3.31 -9.40
C ALA A 86 -3.10 2.37 -8.27
N ILE A 87 -3.91 2.20 -7.23
CA ILE A 87 -3.66 1.23 -6.15
C ILE A 87 -3.59 -0.20 -6.71
N SER A 88 -4.51 -0.55 -7.62
CA SER A 88 -4.54 -1.87 -8.26
C SER A 88 -3.34 -2.09 -9.17
N ASP A 89 -2.93 -1.08 -9.96
CA ASP A 89 -1.76 -1.16 -10.84
C ASP A 89 -0.47 -1.38 -10.03
N VAL A 90 -0.33 -0.71 -8.90
CA VAL A 90 0.81 -0.96 -8.00
C VAL A 90 0.77 -2.34 -7.39
N ALA A 91 -0.41 -2.83 -7.01
CA ALA A 91 -0.52 -4.20 -6.53
C ALA A 91 -0.01 -5.22 -7.55
N ASP A 92 -0.42 -5.05 -8.81
CA ASP A 92 -0.03 -5.91 -9.91
C ASP A 92 1.49 -5.80 -10.21
N ARG A 93 2.07 -4.59 -10.16
CA ARG A 93 3.52 -4.37 -10.37
C ARG A 93 4.39 -4.92 -9.24
N MET A 94 3.94 -4.78 -8.01
CA MET A 94 4.65 -5.31 -6.83
C MET A 94 4.47 -6.83 -6.69
N GLY A 95 3.57 -7.44 -7.46
CA GLY A 95 3.35 -8.88 -7.47
C GLY A 95 2.83 -9.44 -6.15
N SER A 96 2.10 -8.64 -5.37
CA SER A 96 1.61 -9.03 -4.04
C SER A 96 0.20 -8.53 -3.77
N GLU A 97 -0.62 -9.43 -3.21
CA GLU A 97 -1.98 -9.11 -2.74
C GLU A 97 -1.98 -8.70 -1.25
N ARG A 98 -0.83 -8.76 -0.56
CA ARG A 98 -0.69 -8.39 0.86
C ARG A 98 -0.43 -6.89 0.99
N ILE A 99 -1.43 -6.10 0.56
CA ILE A 99 -1.36 -4.64 0.51
C ILE A 99 -2.36 -4.00 1.46
N ALA A 100 -1.91 -3.01 2.21
CA ALA A 100 -2.76 -2.17 3.03
C ALA A 100 -2.56 -0.69 2.67
N VAL A 101 -3.66 0.04 2.59
CA VAL A 101 -3.66 1.49 2.34
C VAL A 101 -4.45 2.18 3.45
N SER A 102 -3.94 3.30 3.96
CA SER A 102 -4.65 4.11 4.95
C SER A 102 -4.56 5.59 4.64
N PHE A 103 -5.61 6.32 5.03
CA PHE A 103 -5.73 7.77 4.94
C PHE A 103 -6.16 8.30 6.31
N SER A 104 -5.40 9.25 6.86
CA SER A 104 -5.73 9.89 8.13
C SER A 104 -5.04 11.24 8.29
N GLY A 105 -5.79 12.26 8.72
CA GLY A 105 -5.25 13.62 8.77
C GLY A 105 -4.90 14.07 7.36
N SER A 106 -3.63 14.34 7.08
CA SER A 106 -3.18 14.61 5.71
C SER A 106 -2.36 13.48 5.10
N TRP A 107 -2.15 12.39 5.83
CA TRP A 107 -1.22 11.35 5.43
C TRP A 107 -1.95 10.21 4.75
N MET A 108 -1.30 9.70 3.72
CA MET A 108 -1.56 8.41 3.13
C MET A 108 -0.39 7.48 3.38
N TYR A 109 -0.69 6.23 3.73
CA TYR A 109 0.27 5.15 3.79
C TYR A 109 -0.14 4.04 2.81
N PHE A 110 0.85 3.50 2.10
CA PHE A 110 0.71 2.31 1.26
C PHE A 110 1.78 1.32 1.72
N ALA A 111 1.36 0.17 2.22
CA ALA A 111 2.25 -0.90 2.68
C ALA A 111 2.01 -2.15 1.85
N VAL A 112 3.09 -2.77 1.39
CA VAL A 112 3.08 -4.05 0.69
C VAL A 112 4.07 -5.00 1.35
N VAL A 113 3.65 -6.24 1.56
CA VAL A 113 4.57 -7.31 1.98
C VAL A 113 4.87 -8.18 0.78
N LEU A 114 6.15 -8.42 0.57
CA LEU A 114 6.72 -9.20 -0.52
C LEU A 114 7.23 -10.53 0.05
N ASP A 115 7.16 -11.60 -0.74
CA ASP A 115 7.75 -12.90 -0.37
C ASP A 115 9.26 -12.95 -0.62
N GLU A 116 9.76 -11.94 -1.33
CA GLU A 116 11.18 -11.78 -1.64
C GLU A 116 11.85 -10.87 -0.62
N ASP A 117 13.11 -11.16 -0.31
CA ASP A 117 13.94 -10.23 0.44
C ASP A 117 14.48 -9.13 -0.47
N ARG A 118 14.05 -7.90 -0.19
CA ARG A 118 14.50 -6.69 -0.88
C ARG A 118 15.72 -6.04 -0.24
N PHE A 119 16.18 -6.51 0.93
CA PHE A 119 17.12 -5.77 1.77
C PHE A 119 18.40 -6.52 2.12
N SER A 120 18.49 -7.85 1.98
CA SER A 120 19.80 -8.52 2.04
C SER A 120 20.58 -8.28 0.76
N PHE A 121 21.70 -7.59 0.90
CA PHE A 121 22.70 -7.51 -0.15
C PHE A 121 23.61 -8.73 -0.03
N GLN A 122 23.30 -9.81 -0.75
CA GLN A 122 24.25 -10.90 -0.96
C GLN A 122 25.34 -10.45 -1.94
N LEU A 123 26.30 -9.67 -1.43
CA LEU A 123 27.48 -9.22 -2.16
C LEU A 123 28.52 -10.35 -2.19
N ASP A 124 28.15 -11.51 -2.71
CA ASP A 124 29.14 -12.55 -2.96
C ASP A 124 29.80 -12.29 -4.33
N SER A 125 31.13 -12.24 -4.34
CA SER A 125 31.92 -11.70 -5.46
C SER A 125 31.87 -12.51 -6.75
N GLU A 126 31.21 -13.67 -6.73
CA GLU A 126 31.16 -14.62 -7.84
C GLU A 126 29.83 -14.61 -8.63
N ASN A 127 28.81 -13.84 -8.20
CA ASN A 127 27.49 -13.84 -8.84
C ASN A 127 26.87 -12.44 -8.99
N ASP A 128 25.95 -12.30 -9.96
CA ASP A 128 25.20 -11.06 -10.27
C ASP A 128 24.07 -10.73 -9.25
N GLY A 129 24.19 -11.26 -8.03
CA GLY A 129 23.16 -11.14 -6.99
C GLY A 129 22.95 -9.69 -6.55
N GLY A 130 24.03 -8.92 -6.42
CA GLY A 130 23.96 -7.50 -6.07
C GLY A 130 23.24 -6.65 -7.10
N TYR A 131 23.45 -6.91 -8.40
CA TYR A 131 22.72 -6.22 -9.48
C TYR A 131 21.24 -6.58 -9.46
N THR A 132 20.92 -7.86 -9.26
CA THR A 132 19.52 -8.34 -9.21
C THR A 132 18.73 -7.64 -8.10
N VAL A 133 19.29 -7.58 -6.88
CA VAL A 133 18.67 -6.88 -5.75
C VAL A 133 18.56 -5.37 -6.03
N ALA A 134 19.62 -4.75 -6.56
CA ALA A 134 19.60 -3.31 -6.88
C ALA A 134 18.56 -2.96 -7.94
N LYS A 135 18.40 -3.82 -8.96
CA LYS A 135 17.39 -3.68 -10.02
C LYS A 135 15.97 -3.79 -9.46
N ALA A 136 15.74 -4.75 -8.57
CA ALA A 136 14.46 -4.91 -7.89
C ALA A 136 14.09 -3.69 -7.04
N ILE A 137 15.02 -3.19 -6.21
CA ILE A 137 14.80 -1.95 -5.43
C ILE A 137 14.51 -0.76 -6.36
N TYR A 138 15.23 -0.65 -7.47
CA TYR A 138 14.99 0.40 -8.47
C TYR A 138 13.58 0.31 -9.06
N GLU A 139 13.11 -0.89 -9.43
CA GLU A 139 11.76 -1.11 -9.96
C GLU A 139 10.67 -0.80 -8.92
N ASP A 140 10.90 -1.15 -7.65
CA ASP A 140 10.03 -0.77 -6.53
C ASP A 140 9.96 0.77 -6.42
N LEU A 141 11.10 1.48 -6.44
CA LEU A 141 11.15 2.94 -6.39
C LEU A 141 10.40 3.60 -7.57
N VAL A 142 10.59 3.10 -8.79
CA VAL A 142 9.88 3.58 -9.98
C VAL A 142 8.36 3.40 -9.81
N THR A 143 7.93 2.27 -9.24
CA THR A 143 6.52 1.99 -8.97
C THR A 143 5.94 2.96 -7.94
N PHE A 144 6.65 3.25 -6.85
CA PHE A 144 6.19 4.24 -5.87
C PHE A 144 6.22 5.67 -6.41
N LEU A 145 7.16 6.03 -7.29
CA LEU A 145 7.14 7.33 -7.95
C LEU A 145 5.95 7.48 -8.90
N ALA A 146 5.53 6.40 -9.57
CA ALA A 146 4.29 6.42 -10.36
C ALA A 146 3.07 6.72 -9.49
N LEU A 147 3.01 6.22 -8.24
CA LEU A 147 1.97 6.62 -7.30
C LEU A 147 1.98 8.13 -7.08
N VAL A 148 3.14 8.74 -6.82
CA VAL A 148 3.23 10.20 -6.60
C VAL A 148 2.58 10.99 -7.75
N GLU A 149 2.79 10.55 -8.99
CA GLU A 149 2.17 11.13 -10.19
C GLU A 149 0.65 10.88 -10.23
N HIS A 150 0.20 9.64 -10.02
CA HIS A 150 -1.22 9.27 -10.02
C HIS A 150 -2.02 9.98 -8.93
N PHE A 151 -1.44 10.11 -7.74
CA PHE A 151 -2.02 10.82 -6.62
C PHE A 151 -1.98 12.33 -6.77
N ASN A 152 -1.28 12.81 -7.81
CA ASN A 152 -1.06 14.22 -8.04
C ASN A 152 -0.52 14.94 -6.79
N LEU A 153 0.28 14.24 -5.96
CA LEU A 153 0.76 14.77 -4.67
C LEU A 153 1.56 16.06 -4.85
N ASN A 154 2.18 16.21 -6.03
CA ASN A 154 2.94 17.39 -6.41
C ASN A 154 2.06 18.60 -6.76
N THR A 155 0.76 18.41 -6.99
CA THR A 155 -0.17 19.54 -7.18
C THR A 155 -0.61 20.12 -5.85
N ARG A 156 0.17 21.10 -5.38
CA ARG A 156 -0.27 21.99 -4.30
C ARG A 156 -1.09 23.13 -4.87
N ILE A 157 -2.33 22.83 -5.26
CA ILE A 157 -3.29 23.88 -5.68
C ILE A 157 -3.85 24.62 -4.46
N TRP A 158 -3.88 23.96 -3.29
CA TRP A 158 -4.30 24.55 -2.02
C TRP A 158 -3.16 24.42 -1.02
N SER A 159 -2.71 25.54 -0.44
CA SER A 159 -1.85 25.52 0.74
C SER A 159 -2.68 25.08 1.94
N LYS A 160 -2.19 24.10 2.71
CA LYS A 160 -2.77 23.73 3.99
C LYS A 160 -2.88 24.97 4.89
N ALA A 161 -3.96 25.04 5.66
CA ALA A 161 -4.22 26.13 6.60
C ALA A 161 -3.32 26.04 7.84
#